data_AF-A0A496CWE5-F1
#
_entry.id   AF-A0A496CWE5-F1
#
_cell.length_a   1.000
_cell.length_b   1.000
_cell.length_c   1.000
_cell.angle_alpha   90.00
_cell.angle_beta   90.00
_cell.angle_gamma   90.00
#
_symmetry.space_group_name_H-M   'P 1'
#
loop_
_entity.id
_entity.type
_entity.pdbx_description
1 polymer ?
#
loop_
_entity_poly.entity_id
_entity_poly.type
_entity_poly.pdbx_seq_one_letter_code
_entity_poly.pdbx_strand_id
1 'polypeptide(L)'
;MKPIKLTSGTYRITEVRRRTSSRFYKDLQEGTIVKFELSMGIIEKTTKITINNLSNGKSYVSPAHMVRAVFMNYSLEEVLSRDGWEDAYKNDNKN
;
A
#
# COMPACT_ATOMS: atom_id res chain seq x y z
N MET A 1 5.72 14.71 -13.39
CA MET A 1 5.16 13.67 -12.49
C MET A 1 3.73 14.06 -12.13
N LYS A 2 2.76 13.16 -12.29
CA LYS A 2 1.38 13.41 -11.79
C LYS A 2 1.41 13.46 -10.24
N PRO A 3 0.60 14.30 -9.59
CA PRO A 3 0.51 14.31 -8.14
C PRO A 3 0.03 12.95 -7.65
N ILE A 4 0.80 12.30 -6.78
CA ILE A 4 0.31 11.14 -6.01
C ILE A 4 -0.66 11.73 -4.99
N LYS A 5 -1.96 11.58 -5.25
CA LYS A 5 -2.97 11.80 -4.21
C LYS A 5 -2.74 10.72 -3.16
N LEU A 6 -2.03 11.06 -2.09
CA LEU A 6 -1.99 10.25 -0.88
C LEU A 6 -3.38 10.38 -0.25
N THR A 7 -4.33 9.61 -0.75
CA THR A 7 -5.66 9.43 -0.17
C THR A 7 -5.68 8.11 0.56
N SER A 8 -6.42 8.04 1.66
CA SER A 8 -6.67 6.78 2.34
C SER A 8 -7.36 5.83 1.35
N GLY A 9 -6.82 4.64 1.16
CA GLY A 9 -7.27 3.76 0.09
C GLY A 9 -6.65 2.36 0.19
N THR A 10 -7.34 1.40 -0.38
CA THR A 10 -6.88 0.00 -0.49
C THR A 10 -6.37 -0.22 -1.89
N TYR A 11 -5.19 -0.81 -2.02
CA TYR A 11 -4.54 -1.05 -3.31
C TYR A 11 -4.02 -2.47 -3.37
N ARG A 12 -4.08 -3.06 -4.56
CA ARG A 12 -3.39 -4.30 -4.90
C ARG A 12 -2.08 -3.98 -5.61
N ILE A 13 -0.99 -4.63 -5.21
CA ILE A 13 0.27 -4.58 -5.96
C ILE A 13 0.12 -5.48 -7.18
N THR A 14 0.22 -4.89 -8.37
CA THR A 14 0.14 -5.60 -9.65
C THR A 14 1.52 -5.90 -10.24
N GLU A 15 2.56 -5.18 -9.81
CA GLU A 15 3.93 -5.36 -10.30
C GLU A 15 4.96 -4.84 -9.29
N VAL A 16 6.09 -5.55 -9.13
CA VAL A 16 7.27 -5.04 -8.41
C VAL A 16 8.30 -4.49 -9.41
N ARG A 17 8.33 -3.16 -9.59
CA ARG A 17 9.23 -2.47 -10.53
C ARG A 17 10.68 -2.41 -10.05
N ARG A 18 10.87 -2.28 -8.73
CA ARG A 18 12.21 -2.20 -8.13
C ARG A 18 12.28 -3.02 -6.85
N ARG A 19 13.22 -3.95 -6.81
CA ARG A 19 13.57 -4.65 -5.58
C ARG A 19 14.31 -3.71 -4.64
N THR A 20 13.99 -3.81 -3.37
CA THR A 20 14.52 -2.94 -2.32
C THR A 20 14.91 -3.77 -1.13
N SER A 21 15.99 -3.38 -0.46
CA SER A 21 16.54 -4.08 0.69
C SER A 21 15.75 -3.81 1.98
N SER A 22 14.82 -2.84 1.96
CA SER A 22 14.01 -2.52 3.14
C SER A 22 13.19 -3.73 3.57
N ARG A 23 13.27 -4.06 4.86
CA ARG A 23 12.44 -5.12 5.46
C ARG A 23 10.94 -4.88 5.21
N PHE A 24 10.52 -3.63 5.19
CA PHE A 24 9.14 -3.24 4.87
C PHE A 24 8.68 -3.73 3.49
N TYR A 25 9.56 -3.59 2.49
CA TYR A 25 9.25 -3.85 1.10
C TYR A 25 9.41 -5.31 0.68
N LYS A 26 10.12 -6.12 1.49
CA LYS A 26 10.30 -7.56 1.23
C LYS A 26 8.99 -8.34 1.31
N ASP A 27 8.08 -7.89 2.17
CA ASP A 27 6.77 -8.51 2.38
C ASP A 27 5.70 -7.98 1.39
N LEU A 28 6.07 -7.04 0.52
CA LEU A 28 5.20 -6.47 -0.52
C LEU A 28 5.54 -7.12 -1.86
N GLN A 29 4.75 -8.12 -2.25
CA GLN A 29 4.88 -8.86 -3.51
C GLN A 29 3.66 -8.63 -4.40
N GLU A 30 3.73 -9.08 -5.65
CA GLU A 30 2.57 -9.10 -6.54
C GLU A 30 1.40 -9.85 -5.89
N GLY A 31 0.19 -9.31 -6.04
CA GLY A 31 -1.01 -9.80 -5.37
C GLY A 31 -1.20 -9.32 -3.93
N THR A 32 -0.17 -8.72 -3.30
CA THR A 32 -0.32 -8.20 -1.93
C THR A 32 -1.31 -7.05 -1.92
N ILE A 33 -2.26 -7.09 -0.97
CA ILE A 33 -3.24 -6.02 -0.77
C ILE A 33 -2.77 -5.15 0.40
N VAL A 34 -2.64 -3.86 0.14
CA VAL A 34 -2.21 -2.86 1.13
C VAL A 34 -3.26 -1.78 1.31
N LYS A 35 -3.58 -1.45 2.56
CA LYS A 35 -4.42 -0.31 2.90
C LYS A 35 -3.56 0.81 3.45
N PHE A 36 -3.58 1.98 2.80
CA PHE A 36 -2.96 3.19 3.30
C PHE A 36 -3.97 3.96 4.14
N GLU A 37 -3.62 4.24 5.39
CA GLU A 37 -4.39 5.05 6.31
C GLU A 37 -3.56 6.29 6.65
N LEU A 38 -4.03 7.44 6.17
CA LEU A 38 -3.44 8.73 6.53
C LEU A 38 -3.99 9.18 7.87
N SER A 39 -3.12 9.25 8.87
CA SER A 39 -3.40 10.00 10.09
C SER A 39 -2.97 11.44 9.87
N MET A 40 -3.91 12.33 9.50
CA MET A 40 -3.62 13.76 9.41
C MET A 40 -3.36 14.32 10.81
N GLY A 41 -2.11 14.71 11.08
CA GLY A 41 -1.75 15.59 12.20
C GLY A 41 -1.54 17.01 11.70
N ILE A 42 -1.72 18.00 12.60
CA ILE A 42 -1.76 19.46 12.40
C ILE A 42 -0.50 20.06 11.71
N ILE A 43 0.51 19.26 11.38
CA ILE A 43 1.79 19.73 10.83
C ILE A 43 2.14 18.92 9.58
N GLU A 44 2.08 19.57 8.41
CA GLU A 44 2.39 19.03 7.06
C GLU A 44 3.75 18.30 6.95
N LYS A 45 4.67 18.51 7.91
CA LYS A 45 6.00 17.89 7.95
C LYS A 45 6.08 16.56 8.72
N THR A 46 5.05 16.19 9.49
CA THR A 46 5.05 14.99 10.33
C THR A 46 3.99 13.96 9.93
N THR A 47 3.35 14.13 8.76
CA THR A 47 2.34 13.18 8.27
C THR A 47 2.93 11.77 8.21
N LYS A 48 2.40 10.89 9.05
CA LYS A 48 2.68 9.47 9.03
C LYS A 48 1.54 8.77 8.30
N ILE A 49 1.90 7.74 7.57
CA ILE A 49 0.96 6.87 6.88
C ILE A 49 1.15 5.49 7.47
N THR A 50 0.05 4.92 7.93
CA THR A 50 -0.01 3.51 8.30
C THR A 50 -0.30 2.73 7.03
N ILE A 51 0.51 1.72 6.75
CA ILE A 51 0.38 0.81 5.63
C ILE A 51 0.06 -0.54 6.25
N ASN A 52 -1.18 -0.99 6.09
CA ASN A 52 -1.64 -2.28 6.55
C ASN A 52 -1.51 -3.28 5.40
N ASN A 53 -0.66 -4.28 5.54
CA ASN A 53 -0.63 -5.43 4.64
C ASN A 53 -1.77 -6.36 5.03
N LEU A 54 -2.85 -6.33 4.24
CA LEU A 54 -4.06 -7.11 4.51
C LEU A 54 -3.84 -8.61 4.23
N SER A 55 -2.84 -8.97 3.42
CA SER A 55 -2.52 -10.36 3.08
C SER A 55 -1.85 -11.12 4.23
N ASN A 56 -1.20 -10.42 5.18
CA ASN A 56 -0.55 -11.06 6.34
C ASN A 56 -0.86 -10.39 7.68
N GLY A 57 -1.77 -9.40 7.70
CA GLY A 57 -2.20 -8.70 8.90
C GLY A 57 -1.15 -7.79 9.55
N LYS A 58 0.02 -7.59 8.94
CA LYS A 58 1.06 -6.71 9.50
C LYS A 58 0.79 -5.25 9.16
N SER A 59 1.08 -4.35 10.10
CA SER A 59 0.96 -2.91 9.92
C SER A 59 2.31 -2.22 10.07
N TYR A 60 2.51 -1.16 9.29
CA TYR A 60 3.76 -0.41 9.25
C TYR A 60 3.48 1.09 9.26
N VAL A 61 4.21 1.86 10.06
CA VAL A 61 4.06 3.31 10.11
C VAL A 61 5.29 3.97 9.49
N SER A 62 5.08 4.78 8.46
CA SER A 62 6.16 5.43 7.71
C SER A 62 5.87 6.92 7.48
N PRO A 63 6.89 7.79 7.45
CA PRO A 63 6.71 9.18 7.00
C PRO A 63 6.13 9.24 5.57
N ALA A 64 5.22 10.17 5.30
CA ALA A 64 4.56 10.29 4.00
C ALA A 64 5.54 10.45 2.82
N HIS A 65 6.68 11.12 3.03
CA HIS A 65 7.71 11.27 2.00
C HIS A 65 8.40 9.94 1.63
N MET A 66 8.52 9.00 2.58
CA MET A 66 9.04 7.65 2.32
C MET A 66 7.98 6.77 1.63
N VAL A 67 6.69 6.99 1.92
CA VAL A 67 5.60 6.25 1.25
C VAL A 67 5.54 6.53 -0.24
N ARG A 68 5.98 7.70 -0.71
CA ARG A 68 6.12 7.97 -2.15
C ARG A 68 7.01 6.94 -2.85
N ALA A 69 8.00 6.38 -2.17
CA ALA A 69 8.85 5.33 -2.75
C ALA A 69 8.07 4.02 -2.98
N VAL A 70 6.95 3.78 -2.29
CA VAL A 70 6.04 2.66 -2.61
C VAL A 70 5.48 2.84 -4.02
N PHE A 71 4.90 3.99 -4.32
CA PHE A 71 4.34 4.29 -5.65
C PHE A 71 5.40 4.37 -6.78
N MET A 72 6.69 4.48 -6.44
CA MET A 72 7.78 4.41 -7.40
C MET A 72 8.27 2.97 -7.62
N ASN A 73 8.29 2.15 -6.57
CA ASN A 73 8.82 0.79 -6.60
C ASN A 73 7.77 -0.24 -7.01
N TYR A 74 6.48 0.09 -6.94
CA TYR A 74 5.36 -0.82 -7.22
C TYR A 74 4.34 -0.19 -8.16
N SER A 75 3.77 -1.01 -9.05
CA SER A 75 2.50 -0.70 -9.71
C SER A 75 1.37 -1.04 -8.74
N LEU A 76 0.47 -0.08 -8.52
CA LEU A 76 -0.66 -0.20 -7.61
C LEU A 76 -1.96 0.01 -8.38
N GLU A 77 -2.91 -0.88 -8.16
CA GLU A 77 -4.28 -0.75 -8.64
C GLU A 77 -5.20 -0.49 -7.44
N GLU A 78 -6.02 0.56 -7.52
CA GLU A 78 -6.96 0.89 -6.45
C GLU A 78 -8.08 -0.14 -6.41
N VAL A 79 -8.27 -0.75 -5.23
CA VAL A 79 -9.36 -1.67 -4.97
C VAL A 79 -10.46 -0.87 -4.29
N LEU A 80 -11.50 -0.53 -5.04
CA LEU A 80 -12.70 0.13 -4.52
C LEU A 80 -13.38 -0.81 -3.53
N SER A 81 -13.19 -0.64 -2.22
CA SER A 81 -13.89 -1.49 -1.24
C SER A 81 -14.98 -0.72 -0.52
N ARG A 82 -16.23 -1.19 -0.71
CA ARG A 82 -17.06 -1.43 0.47
C ARG A 82 -16.96 -2.89 0.93
N ASP A 83 -16.79 -3.86 0.02
CA ASP A 83 -16.61 -5.29 0.36
C ASP A 83 -15.59 -6.07 -0.53
N GLY A 84 -15.00 -5.45 -1.56
CA GLY A 84 -14.33 -6.20 -2.66
C GLY A 84 -12.88 -6.69 -2.46
N TRP A 85 -12.17 -6.34 -1.38
CA TRP A 85 -10.79 -6.81 -1.21
C TRP A 85 -10.72 -8.28 -0.77
N GLU A 86 -11.71 -8.75 0.00
CA GLU A 86 -11.82 -10.16 0.37
C GLU A 86 -12.11 -11.04 -0.85
N ASP A 87 -12.97 -10.57 -1.76
CA ASP A 87 -13.30 -11.28 -2.99
C ASP A 87 -12.10 -11.34 -3.95
N ALA A 88 -11.33 -10.25 -4.07
CA ALA A 88 -10.09 -10.23 -4.84
C ALA A 88 -9.07 -11.25 -4.30
N TYR A 89 -8.86 -11.28 -2.98
CA TYR A 89 -7.92 -12.22 -2.35
C TYR A 89 -8.37 -13.69 -2.45
N LYS A 90 -9.68 -13.96 -2.32
CA LYS A 90 -10.26 -15.30 -2.45
C LYS A 90 -10.23 -15.83 -3.89
N ASN A 91 -10.30 -14.96 -4.90
CA ASN A 91 -10.26 -15.38 -6.30
C ASN A 91 -8.84 -15.76 -6.79
N ASP A 92 -7.79 -15.10 -6.30
CA ASP A 92 -6.42 -15.44 -6.72
C ASP A 92 -5.89 -16.73 -6.10
N ASN A 93 -6.35 -17.10 -4.90
CA ASN A 93 -5.91 -18.33 -4.21
C ASN A 93 -6.76 -19.56 -4.56
N LYS A 94 -7.58 -19.50 -5.62
CA LYS A 94 -8.45 -20.60 -6.08
C LYS A 94 -7.94 -21.32 -7.34
N ASN A 95 -6.72 -21.05 -7.79
CA ASN A 95 -6.09 -21.73 -8.92
C ASN A 95 -4.92 -22.61 -8.48
#